data_AF-A0A3R9PAU8-F1
#
_entry.id   AF-A0A3R9PAU8-F1
#
_cell.length_a   1.000
_cell.length_b   1.000
_cell.length_c   1.000
_cell.angle_alpha   90.00
_cell.angle_beta   90.00
_cell.angle_gamma   90.00
#
_symmetry.space_group_name_H-M   'P 1'
#
loop_
_entity.id
_entity.type
_entity.pdbx_description
1 polymer ?
#
loop_
_entity_poly.entity_id
_entity_poly.type
_entity_poly.pdbx_seq_one_letter_code
_entity_poly.pdbx_strand_id
1 'polypeptide(L)'
;MKIADLLELGFRDSSECPEAWQNKGQVICRDFGHALISILWYSDSSEIEVIVGDVHTPLLHFRSSKLTLSNLQGLLRDYWPTAHPA
;
A
#
# COMPACT_ATOMS: atom_id res chain seq x y z
N MET A 1 -0.91 -10.65 7.69
CA MET A 1 -1.47 -9.30 7.83
C MET A 1 -2.91 -9.34 7.36
N LYS A 2 -3.85 -8.79 8.12
CA LYS A 2 -5.27 -8.76 7.73
C LYS A 2 -5.64 -7.37 7.20
N ILE A 3 -6.65 -7.31 6.34
CA ILE A 3 -7.15 -6.04 5.81
C ILE A 3 -7.70 -5.14 6.91
N ALA A 4 -8.36 -5.72 7.92
CA ALA A 4 -8.87 -4.98 9.09
C ALA A 4 -7.75 -4.15 9.77
N ASP A 5 -6.56 -4.75 9.95
CA ASP A 5 -5.40 -4.06 10.55
C ASP A 5 -5.02 -2.80 9.74
N LEU A 6 -5.26 -2.81 8.43
CA LEU A 6 -4.87 -1.74 7.52
C LEU A 6 -5.94 -0.64 7.44
N LEU A 7 -7.22 -1.03 7.56
CA LEU A 7 -8.32 -0.08 7.73
C LEU A 7 -8.17 0.72 9.04
N GLU A 8 -7.71 0.09 10.13
CA GLU A 8 -7.37 0.78 11.38
C GLU A 8 -6.21 1.76 11.22
N LEU A 9 -5.27 1.47 10.32
CA LEU A 9 -4.21 2.39 9.89
C LEU A 9 -4.70 3.43 8.87
N GLY A 10 -6.01 3.56 8.64
CA GLY A 10 -6.59 4.57 7.76
C GLY A 10 -6.42 4.30 6.27
N PHE A 11 -6.05 3.08 5.87
CA PHE A 11 -6.16 2.67 4.47
C PHE A 11 -7.64 2.56 4.09
N ARG A 12 -7.90 2.75 2.80
CA ARG A 12 -9.21 2.68 2.16
C ARG A 12 -9.26 1.50 1.21
N ASP A 13 -10.47 1.04 0.94
CA ASP A 13 -10.68 -0.08 0.03
C ASP A 13 -10.45 0.33 -1.43
N SER A 14 -10.52 -0.67 -2.32
CA SER A 14 -10.21 -0.52 -3.74
C SER A 14 -11.01 0.55 -4.47
N SER A 15 -12.21 0.91 -3.99
CA SER A 15 -13.05 1.91 -4.65
C SER A 15 -12.47 3.33 -4.58
N GLU A 16 -11.61 3.59 -3.61
CA GLU A 16 -10.92 4.87 -3.43
C GLU A 16 -9.48 4.84 -4.00
N CYS A 17 -9.07 3.70 -4.57
CA CYS A 17 -7.74 3.51 -5.14
C CYS A 17 -7.72 3.77 -6.65
N PRO A 18 -6.58 4.16 -7.24
CA PRO A 18 -6.48 4.38 -8.68
C PRO A 18 -6.90 3.14 -9.48
N GLU A 19 -7.70 3.36 -10.53
CA GLU A 19 -8.24 2.31 -11.39
C GLU A 19 -7.16 1.39 -11.97
N ALA A 20 -5.96 1.93 -12.23
CA ALA A 20 -4.82 1.19 -12.74
C ALA A 20 -4.40 0.00 -11.86
N TRP A 21 -4.76 0.00 -10.57
CA TRP A 21 -4.41 -1.05 -9.60
C TRP A 21 -5.59 -1.96 -9.24
N GLN A 22 -6.83 -1.56 -9.54
CA GLN A 22 -8.03 -2.34 -9.19
C GLN A 22 -8.14 -3.66 -9.97
N ASN A 23 -7.57 -3.75 -11.17
CA ASN A 23 -7.70 -4.93 -12.05
C ASN A 23 -6.80 -6.13 -11.68
N LYS A 24 -5.98 -6.01 -10.62
CA LYS A 24 -4.96 -7.01 -10.27
C LYS A 24 -5.27 -7.84 -9.03
N GLY A 25 -6.41 -7.61 -8.39
CA GLY A 25 -6.83 -8.32 -7.19
C GLY A 25 -7.46 -7.39 -6.17
N GLN A 26 -7.41 -7.77 -4.89
CA GLN A 26 -7.86 -6.89 -3.83
C GLN A 26 -6.79 -5.85 -3.56
N VAL A 27 -7.13 -4.57 -3.69
CA VAL A 27 -6.23 -3.45 -3.39
C VAL A 27 -6.78 -2.63 -2.24
N ILE A 28 -5.90 -2.19 -1.36
CA ILE A 28 -6.19 -1.11 -0.43
C ILE A 28 -5.11 -0.04 -0.60
N CYS A 29 -5.49 1.20 -0.37
CA CYS A 29 -4.59 2.32 -0.58
C CYS A 29 -4.76 3.39 0.48
N ARG A 30 -3.73 4.23 0.61
CA ARG A 30 -3.79 5.43 1.43
C ARG A 30 -2.99 6.53 0.76
N ASP A 31 -3.65 7.67 0.55
CA ASP A 31 -3.02 8.87 0.04
C ASP A 31 -2.36 9.67 1.19
N PHE A 32 -1.12 10.09 0.96
CA PHE A 32 -0.34 10.93 1.86
C PHE A 32 -0.01 12.30 1.27
N GLY A 33 -0.67 12.71 0.18
CA GLY A 33 -0.53 14.00 -0.51
C GLY A 33 0.71 14.14 -1.39
N HIS A 34 1.79 13.40 -1.09
CA HIS A 34 3.05 13.39 -1.86
C HIS A 34 3.42 11.99 -2.37
N ALA A 35 2.79 10.95 -1.81
CA ALA A 35 2.93 9.57 -2.23
C ALA A 35 1.63 8.83 -1.95
N LEU A 36 1.26 7.95 -2.87
CA LEU A 36 0.16 7.01 -2.68
C LEU A 36 0.74 5.65 -2.33
N ILE A 37 0.24 5.04 -1.26
CA ILE A 37 0.67 3.69 -0.87
C ILE A 37 -0.45 2.74 -1.18
N SER A 38 -0.16 1.73 -2.00
CA SER A 38 -1.11 0.67 -2.33
C SER A 38 -0.54 -0.69 -1.98
N ILE A 39 -1.44 -1.53 -1.46
CA ILE A 39 -1.14 -2.89 -1.03
C ILE A 39 -2.09 -3.79 -1.80
N LEU A 40 -1.54 -4.71 -2.58
CA LEU A 40 -2.29 -5.58 -3.48
C LEU A 40 -2.16 -7.04 -3.04
N TRP A 41 -3.29 -7.73 -2.97
CA TRP A 41 -3.38 -9.18 -2.84
C TRP A 41 -3.84 -9.77 -4.17
N TYR A 42 -2.97 -10.60 -4.73
CA TYR A 42 -3.25 -11.35 -5.94
C TYR A 42 -4.07 -12.60 -5.60
N SER A 43 -5.08 -12.92 -6.40
CA SER A 43 -5.93 -14.11 -6.18
C SER A 43 -5.22 -15.43 -6.48
N ASP A 44 -4.18 -15.39 -7.30
CA ASP A 44 -3.38 -16.53 -7.77
C ASP A 44 -2.06 -16.71 -7.00
N SER A 45 -1.76 -15.83 -6.05
CA SER A 45 -0.50 -15.82 -5.32
C SER A 45 -0.70 -15.52 -3.84
N SER A 46 0.13 -16.15 -3.00
CA SER A 46 0.19 -15.83 -1.57
C SER A 46 1.01 -14.57 -1.27
N GLU A 47 1.59 -13.96 -2.31
CA GLU A 47 2.40 -12.77 -2.18
C GLU A 47 1.56 -11.50 -2.14
N ILE A 48 1.95 -10.60 -1.23
CA ILE A 48 1.41 -9.25 -1.12
C ILE A 48 2.40 -8.31 -1.80
N GLU A 49 1.90 -7.45 -2.65
CA GLU A 49 2.67 -6.40 -3.32
C GLU A 49 2.38 -5.06 -2.65
N VAL A 50 3.42 -4.27 -2.44
CA VAL A 50 3.31 -2.91 -1.90
C VAL A 50 4.01 -1.97 -2.85
N ILE A 51 3.29 -0.92 -3.20
CA ILE A 51 3.72 0.14 -4.08
C ILE A 51 3.63 1.44 -3.30
N VAL A 52 4.71 2.23 -3.29
CA VAL A 52 4.75 3.58 -2.71
C VAL A 52 5.11 4.54 -3.83
N GLY A 53 4.29 5.55 -4.04
CA GLY A 53 4.51 6.59 -5.05
C GLY A 53 3.32 6.72 -6.01
N ASP A 54 3.57 7.33 -7.16
CA ASP A 54 2.55 7.45 -8.20
C ASP A 54 2.39 6.13 -8.97
N VAL A 55 1.22 5.92 -9.55
CA VAL A 55 0.91 4.76 -10.41
C VAL A 55 1.91 4.62 -11.55
N HIS A 56 2.32 5.73 -12.14
CA HIS A 56 3.23 5.77 -13.29
C HIS A 56 4.70 5.86 -12.88
N THR A 57 5.00 6.39 -11.69
CA THR A 57 6.36 6.51 -11.17
C THR A 57 6.45 5.99 -9.73
N PRO A 58 6.51 4.66 -9.54
CA PRO A 58 6.64 4.08 -8.21
C PRO A 58 8.03 4.41 -7.64
N LEU A 59 8.04 4.96 -6.42
CA LEU A 59 9.26 5.24 -5.64
C LEU A 59 9.80 3.97 -4.99
N LEU A 60 8.89 3.11 -4.55
CA LEU A 60 9.20 1.79 -4.04
C LEU A 60 8.19 0.79 -4.58
N HIS A 61 8.70 -0.36 -5.00
CA HIS A 61 7.89 -1.50 -5.37
C HIS A 61 8.54 -2.76 -4.80
N PHE A 62 7.83 -3.49 -3.95
CA PHE A 62 8.29 -4.78 -3.47
C PHE A 62 7.14 -5.76 -3.28
N ARG A 63 7.46 -7.05 -3.36
CA ARG A 63 6.52 -8.15 -3.24
C ARG A 63 7.04 -9.17 -2.24
N SER A 64 6.18 -9.69 -1.38
CA SER A 64 6.56 -10.64 -0.33
C SER A 64 5.39 -11.51 0.13
N SER A 65 5.63 -12.81 0.27
CA SER A 65 4.71 -13.77 0.92
C SER A 65 4.76 -13.74 2.44
N LYS A 66 5.70 -12.98 3.02
CA LYS A 66 5.91 -12.88 4.47
C LYS A 66 5.68 -11.46 5.01
N LEU A 67 4.98 -10.62 4.27
CA LEU A 67 4.73 -9.25 4.68
C LEU A 67 3.92 -9.22 5.99
N THR A 68 4.51 -8.66 7.03
CA THR A 68 3.85 -8.41 8.31
C THR A 68 3.44 -6.95 8.46
N LEU A 69 2.51 -6.67 9.39
CA LEU A 69 2.12 -5.30 9.73
C LEU A 69 3.31 -4.48 10.21
N SER A 70 4.22 -5.06 10.99
CA SER A 70 5.42 -4.38 11.47
C SER A 70 6.39 -4.03 10.33
N ASN A 71 6.53 -4.89 9.32
CA ASN A 71 7.31 -4.56 8.13
C ASN A 71 6.69 -3.38 7.39
N LEU A 72 5.37 -3.39 7.20
CA LEU A 72 4.65 -2.29 6.57
C LEU A 72 4.80 -0.99 7.38
N GLN A 73 4.61 -1.03 8.70
CA GLN A 73 4.80 0.15 9.55
C GLN A 73 6.22 0.70 9.49
N GLY A 74 7.24 -0.16 9.39
CA GLY A 74 8.62 0.26 9.16
C GLY A 74 8.79 0.99 7.83
N LEU A 75 8.24 0.42 6.75
CA LEU A 75 8.22 1.07 5.43
C LEU A 75 7.47 2.39 5.47
N LEU A 76 6.27 2.41 6.03
CA LEU A 76 5.51 3.63 6.24
C LEU A 76 6.37 4.63 7.00
N ARG A 77 6.95 4.30 8.16
CA ARG A 77 7.80 5.24 8.91
C ARG A 77 8.98 5.80 8.13
N ASP A 78 9.54 5.08 7.17
CA ASP A 78 10.68 5.54 6.37
C ASP A 78 10.24 6.43 5.18
N TYR A 79 9.02 6.24 4.67
CA TYR A 79 8.41 7.01 3.56
C TYR A 79 7.33 8.03 4.00
N TRP A 80 6.92 7.99 5.26
CA TRP A 80 6.02 8.89 5.97
C TRP A 80 6.69 10.17 6.53
N PRO A 81 8.00 10.26 6.81
CA PRO A 81 8.57 11.50 7.35
C PRO A 81 8.61 12.60 6.27
N THR A 82 8.43 12.24 4.99
CA THR A 82 8.17 13.17 3.88
C THR A 82 6.70 13.63 3.78
N ALA A 83 5.79 13.05 4.58
CA ALA A 83 4.35 13.32 4.56
C ALA A 83 3.87 14.40 5.53
N HIS A 84 4.71 14.83 6.46
CA HIS A 84 4.39 15.91 7.38
C HIS A 84 5.18 17.15 7.00
N PRO A 85 4.57 18.19 6.41
CA PRO A 85 5.08 19.52 6.63
C PRO A 85 4.93 19.82 8.14
N ALA A 86 5.96 20.44 8.71
CA ALA A 86 5.97 20.94 10.08
C ALA A 86 4.76 21.85 10.37
#